data_AF-A0A6J1LFS3-F1
#
_entry.id   AF-A0A6J1LFS3-F1
#
_cell.length_a   1.000
_cell.length_b   1.000
_cell.length_c   1.000
_cell.angle_alpha   90.00
_cell.angle_beta   90.00
_cell.angle_gamma   90.00
#
_symmetry.space_group_name_H-M   'P 1'
#
loop_
_entity.id
_entity.type
_entity.pdbx_description
1 polymer ?
#
loop_
_entity_poly.entity_id
_entity_poly.type
_entity_poly.pdbx_seq_one_letter_code
_entity_poly.pdbx_strand_id
1 'polypeptide(L)'
;MQNAVLLFTLLVCLGPYGALSATNLTVYLEDYIVGNQRQYDAKLKQCETELANIRLVYTGSLRAISIQTDQLEVRLTEAKERLTPIELIDSWHKECVQNQSKNIPDIATVRKTLNACASTAESNINSILTNAQNTYNSLKSYYANSLKNLLADCLKRYPDSLTNYTVCIKQAIDTVNTYTISNQKNFNTYIQQAKCAADIRINQAWECAFGTIYDSAAKVGAALRVIDDCIQNQLTCASVACTTSCRNHMVINFTQNDFLNATIKNPFFGLDSKIGCMEMKFKN
;
A
#
# COMPACT_ATOMS: atom_id res chain seq x y z
N MET A 1 22.97 -3.20 -44.96
CA MET A 1 23.24 -2.63 -43.62
C MET A 1 24.64 -3.07 -43.22
N GLN A 2 25.62 -2.28 -43.60
CA GLN A 2 27.07 -2.46 -43.39
C GLN A 2 27.58 -1.18 -42.72
N ASN A 3 28.44 -1.32 -41.71
CA ASN A 3 29.58 -0.45 -41.39
C ASN A 3 30.15 -0.94 -40.05
N ALA A 4 31.09 -1.89 -40.08
CA ALA A 4 32.52 -1.72 -40.34
C ALA A 4 33.27 -1.40 -39.04
N VAL A 5 33.72 -2.49 -38.43
CA VAL A 5 34.71 -2.59 -37.36
C VAL A 5 36.01 -1.95 -37.86
N LEU A 6 36.49 -0.93 -37.14
CA LEU A 6 37.76 -0.27 -37.42
C LEU A 6 38.91 -1.17 -36.96
N LEU A 7 39.56 -1.81 -37.94
CA LEU A 7 40.85 -2.48 -37.81
C LEU A 7 41.92 -1.44 -37.40
N PHE A 8 42.64 -1.72 -36.31
CA PHE A 8 43.97 -1.17 -36.07
C PHE A 8 45.00 -2.27 -36.34
N THR A 9 45.56 -2.29 -37.55
CA THR A 9 46.72 -3.12 -37.89
C THR A 9 48.00 -2.36 -37.57
N LEU A 10 48.68 -2.76 -36.50
CA LEU A 10 50.06 -2.36 -36.23
C LEU A 10 50.98 -3.51 -36.68
N LEU A 11 51.64 -3.27 -37.81
CA LEU A 11 52.67 -4.13 -38.39
C LEU A 11 53.96 -3.94 -37.58
N VAL A 12 54.45 -4.98 -36.92
CA VAL A 12 55.82 -5.02 -36.35
C VAL A 12 56.50 -6.30 -36.82
N CYS A 13 57.42 -6.15 -37.77
CA CYS A 13 58.42 -7.16 -38.08
C CYS A 13 59.54 -7.07 -37.04
N LEU A 14 59.79 -8.13 -36.26
CA LEU A 14 61.11 -8.36 -35.64
C LEU A 14 61.41 -9.86 -35.53
N GLY A 15 62.68 -10.19 -35.83
CA GLY A 15 63.25 -11.53 -35.89
C GLY A 15 63.34 -12.25 -34.54
N PRO A 16 63.90 -13.47 -34.56
CA PRO A 16 63.71 -14.44 -33.49
C PRO A 16 64.66 -14.19 -32.31
N TYR A 17 64.24 -14.73 -31.16
CA TYR A 17 64.94 -14.94 -29.87
C TYR A 17 64.31 -14.13 -28.72
N GLY A 18 63.42 -14.80 -27.97
CA GLY A 18 62.90 -14.36 -26.67
C GLY A 18 61.42 -13.96 -26.59
N ALA A 19 60.56 -14.39 -27.52
CA ALA A 19 59.13 -14.08 -27.50
C ALA A 19 58.30 -15.14 -26.74
N LEU A 20 58.37 -15.14 -25.41
CA LEU A 20 57.15 -15.37 -24.62
C LEU A 20 56.33 -14.09 -24.79
N SER A 21 55.62 -14.07 -25.93
CA SER A 21 55.40 -12.88 -26.76
C SER A 21 54.67 -11.75 -26.04
N ALA A 22 55.18 -10.52 -26.15
CA ALA A 22 54.54 -9.31 -25.62
C ALA A 22 53.06 -9.19 -26.04
N THR A 23 52.68 -9.76 -27.20
CA THR A 23 51.28 -9.88 -27.65
C THR A 23 50.40 -10.76 -26.77
N ASN A 24 50.92 -11.83 -26.16
CA ASN A 24 50.14 -12.64 -25.22
C ASN A 24 49.94 -11.90 -23.90
N LEU A 25 50.94 -11.15 -23.42
CA LEU A 25 50.84 -10.40 -22.16
C LEU A 25 49.87 -9.20 -22.28
N THR A 26 49.79 -8.56 -23.44
CA THR A 26 48.78 -7.53 -23.73
C THR A 26 47.37 -8.12 -23.75
N VAL A 27 47.18 -9.31 -24.32
CA VAL A 27 45.86 -10.01 -24.32
C VAL A 27 45.41 -10.34 -22.89
N TYR A 28 46.29 -10.86 -22.02
CA TYR A 28 45.93 -11.12 -20.62
C TYR A 28 45.56 -9.85 -19.85
N LEU A 29 46.19 -8.72 -20.16
CA LEU A 29 45.89 -7.44 -19.52
C LEU A 29 44.56 -6.86 -20.02
N GLU A 30 44.26 -6.99 -21.31
CA GLU A 30 42.96 -6.64 -21.88
C GLU A 30 41.84 -7.50 -21.30
N ASP A 31 42.03 -8.81 -21.21
CA ASP A 31 41.10 -9.73 -20.56
C ASP A 31 40.90 -9.38 -19.07
N TYR A 32 41.96 -8.95 -18.39
CA TYR A 32 41.86 -8.47 -17.01
C TYR A 32 41.00 -7.20 -16.90
N ILE A 33 41.17 -6.23 -17.79
CA ILE A 33 40.34 -5.01 -17.83
C ILE A 33 38.88 -5.35 -18.12
N VAL A 34 38.63 -6.12 -19.17
CA VAL A 34 37.27 -6.54 -19.59
C VAL A 34 36.61 -7.36 -18.48
N GLY A 35 37.35 -8.25 -17.82
CA GLY A 35 36.88 -9.02 -16.69
C GLY A 35 36.37 -8.14 -15.54
N ASN A 36 37.12 -7.08 -15.19
CA ASN A 36 36.69 -6.13 -14.15
C ASN A 36 35.48 -5.30 -14.61
N GLN A 37 35.44 -4.84 -15.87
CA GLN A 37 34.29 -4.12 -16.42
C GLN A 37 33.00 -4.95 -16.32
N ARG A 38 33.05 -6.24 -16.70
CA ARG A 38 31.90 -7.15 -16.54
C ARG A 38 31.44 -7.27 -15.08
N GLN A 39 32.36 -7.28 -14.13
CA GLN A 39 32.01 -7.31 -12.71
C GLN A 39 31.33 -6.00 -12.25
N TYR A 40 31.77 -4.85 -12.75
CA TYR A 40 31.14 -3.56 -12.47
C TYR A 40 29.73 -3.47 -13.06
N ASP A 41 29.55 -3.93 -14.29
CA ASP A 41 28.24 -4.00 -14.94
C ASP A 41 27.28 -4.91 -14.18
N ALA A 42 27.77 -6.07 -13.72
CA ALA A 42 26.99 -6.98 -12.89
C ALA A 42 26.56 -6.33 -11.56
N LYS A 43 27.45 -5.56 -10.90
CA LYS A 43 27.10 -4.79 -9.70
C LYS A 43 26.03 -3.74 -9.98
N LEU A 44 26.17 -2.96 -11.05
CA LEU A 44 25.14 -1.99 -11.44
C LEU A 44 23.80 -2.68 -11.68
N LYS A 45 23.81 -3.82 -12.36
CA LYS A 45 22.59 -4.58 -12.66
C LYS A 45 21.92 -5.10 -11.38
N GLN A 46 22.70 -5.54 -10.40
CA GLN A 46 22.18 -5.91 -9.09
C GLN A 46 21.50 -4.72 -8.41
N CYS A 47 22.16 -3.56 -8.36
CA CYS A 47 21.58 -2.35 -7.77
C CYS A 47 20.27 -1.92 -8.45
N GLU A 48 20.21 -1.95 -9.79
CA GLU A 48 18.99 -1.68 -10.53
C GLU A 48 17.85 -2.64 -10.17
N THR A 49 18.18 -3.93 -10.06
CA THR A 49 17.21 -4.99 -9.75
C THR A 49 16.65 -4.79 -8.34
N GLU A 50 17.49 -4.46 -7.36
CA GLU A 50 17.03 -4.19 -5.99
C GLU A 50 16.13 -2.96 -5.90
N LEU A 51 16.49 -1.85 -6.58
CA LEU A 51 15.65 -0.66 -6.66
C LEU A 51 14.30 -0.96 -7.31
N ALA A 52 14.29 -1.71 -8.41
CA ALA A 52 13.07 -2.11 -9.11
C ALA A 52 12.19 -3.03 -8.24
N ASN A 53 12.79 -3.98 -7.53
CA ASN A 53 12.06 -4.90 -6.66
C ASN A 53 11.35 -4.16 -5.52
N ILE A 54 12.00 -3.17 -4.89
CA ILE A 54 11.33 -2.37 -3.85
C ILE A 54 10.12 -1.63 -4.43
N ARG A 55 10.25 -1.00 -5.61
CA ARG A 55 9.11 -0.33 -6.26
C ARG A 55 7.97 -1.30 -6.54
N LEU A 56 8.28 -2.50 -7.04
CA LEU A 56 7.29 -3.52 -7.36
C LEU A 56 6.57 -4.04 -6.12
N VAL A 57 7.31 -4.39 -5.07
CA VAL A 57 6.72 -4.86 -3.80
C VAL A 57 5.89 -3.75 -3.15
N TYR A 58 6.41 -2.52 -3.13
CA TYR A 58 5.72 -1.37 -2.55
C TYR A 58 4.36 -1.09 -3.20
N THR A 59 4.36 -0.99 -4.54
CA THR A 59 3.13 -0.75 -5.32
C THR A 59 2.17 -1.94 -5.25
N GLY A 60 2.69 -3.17 -5.27
CA GLY A 60 1.89 -4.39 -5.10
C GLY A 60 1.16 -4.43 -3.76
N SER A 61 1.84 -4.09 -2.66
CA SER A 61 1.26 -4.04 -1.33
C SER A 61 0.15 -2.99 -1.19
N LEU A 62 0.29 -1.83 -1.84
CA LEU A 62 -0.73 -0.79 -1.81
C LEU A 62 -1.94 -1.11 -2.69
N ARG A 63 -1.75 -1.84 -3.80
CA ARG A 63 -2.85 -2.24 -4.70
C ARG A 63 -3.94 -3.06 -4.01
N ALA A 64 -3.58 -3.84 -2.99
CA ALA A 64 -4.55 -4.61 -2.23
C ALA A 64 -5.60 -3.74 -1.49
N ILE A 65 -5.27 -2.47 -1.18
CA ILE A 65 -6.22 -1.48 -0.64
C ILE A 65 -7.32 -1.17 -1.68
N SER A 66 -6.95 -1.04 -2.96
CA SER A 66 -7.92 -0.84 -4.04
C SER A 66 -8.89 -2.01 -4.16
N ILE A 67 -8.41 -3.26 -3.97
CA ILE A 67 -9.26 -4.44 -4.03
C ILE A 67 -10.29 -4.42 -2.88
N GLN A 68 -9.86 -4.07 -1.67
CA GLN A 68 -10.79 -3.95 -0.54
C GLN A 68 -11.79 -2.79 -0.72
N THR A 69 -11.38 -1.73 -1.41
CA THR A 69 -12.26 -0.62 -1.79
C THR A 69 -13.39 -1.11 -2.68
N ASP A 70 -13.07 -1.88 -3.73
CA ASP A 70 -14.07 -2.43 -4.65
C ASP A 70 -15.01 -3.41 -3.93
N GLN A 71 -14.49 -4.22 -3.00
CA GLN A 71 -15.33 -5.12 -2.19
C GLN A 71 -16.31 -4.37 -1.29
N LEU A 72 -15.87 -3.29 -0.64
CA LEU A 72 -16.74 -2.48 0.21
C LEU A 72 -17.82 -1.76 -0.62
N GLU A 73 -17.49 -1.29 -1.81
CA GLU A 73 -18.44 -0.68 -2.74
C GLU A 73 -19.57 -1.65 -3.12
N VAL A 74 -19.24 -2.91 -3.43
CA VAL A 74 -20.24 -3.95 -3.68
C VAL A 74 -21.15 -4.12 -2.46
N ARG A 75 -20.59 -4.21 -1.25
CA ARG A 75 -21.40 -4.36 -0.03
C ARG A 75 -22.32 -3.18 0.26
N LEU A 76 -21.85 -1.96 0.03
CA LEU A 76 -22.67 -0.75 0.16
C LEU A 76 -23.79 -0.72 -0.88
N THR A 77 -23.51 -1.19 -2.10
CA THR A 77 -24.50 -1.30 -3.18
C THR A 77 -25.56 -2.35 -2.84
N GLU A 78 -25.16 -3.55 -2.43
CA GLU A 78 -26.06 -4.62 -1.98
C GLU A 78 -26.97 -4.15 -0.82
N ALA A 79 -26.43 -3.39 0.14
CA ALA A 79 -27.22 -2.83 1.24
C ALA A 79 -28.28 -1.85 0.73
N LYS A 80 -27.93 -0.96 -0.20
CA LYS A 80 -28.89 -0.02 -0.81
C LYS A 80 -29.96 -0.76 -1.62
N GLU A 81 -29.55 -1.72 -2.45
CA GLU A 81 -30.46 -2.52 -3.28
C GLU A 81 -31.42 -3.37 -2.44
N ARG A 82 -31.00 -3.86 -1.27
CA ARG A 82 -31.89 -4.52 -0.32
C ARG A 82 -32.94 -3.57 0.25
N LEU A 83 -32.56 -2.34 0.55
CA LEU A 83 -33.42 -1.35 1.22
C LEU A 83 -34.44 -0.70 0.26
N THR A 84 -34.09 -0.51 -1.02
CA THR A 84 -34.96 0.17 -1.98
C THR A 84 -36.35 -0.50 -2.12
N PRO A 85 -36.50 -1.82 -2.28
CA PRO A 85 -37.82 -2.46 -2.33
C PRO A 85 -38.60 -2.35 -1.03
N ILE A 86 -37.91 -2.33 0.13
CA ILE A 86 -38.55 -2.23 1.46
C ILE A 86 -39.26 -0.88 1.60
N GLU A 87 -38.68 0.20 1.07
CA GLU A 87 -39.31 1.54 1.08
C GLU A 87 -40.64 1.60 0.31
N LEU A 88 -40.90 0.63 -0.57
CA LEU A 88 -42.09 0.61 -1.43
C LEU A 88 -43.27 -0.16 -0.83
N ILE A 89 -43.08 -0.82 0.33
CA ILE A 89 -44.12 -1.67 0.93
C ILE A 89 -45.27 -0.82 1.48
N ASP A 90 -45.01 0.05 2.44
CA ASP A 90 -45.98 0.97 3.04
C ASP A 90 -45.27 2.19 3.68
N SER A 91 -46.04 3.10 4.27
CA SER A 91 -45.50 4.30 4.92
C SER A 91 -44.61 4.00 6.13
N TRP A 92 -44.89 2.91 6.87
CA TRP A 92 -44.10 2.52 8.04
C TRP A 92 -42.72 2.02 7.63
N HIS A 93 -42.65 1.11 6.65
CA HIS A 93 -41.38 0.59 6.12
C HIS A 93 -40.55 1.72 5.51
N LYS A 94 -41.20 2.61 4.76
CA LYS A 94 -40.54 3.81 4.21
C LYS A 94 -39.91 4.67 5.30
N GLU A 95 -40.64 4.95 6.38
CA GLU A 95 -40.13 5.75 7.49
C GLU A 95 -38.95 5.07 8.20
N CYS A 96 -39.04 3.75 8.46
CA CYS A 96 -37.95 2.98 9.06
C CYS A 96 -36.65 3.09 8.25
N VAL A 97 -36.73 2.90 6.93
CA VAL A 97 -35.56 2.96 6.05
C VAL A 97 -35.03 4.38 5.90
N GLN A 98 -35.88 5.38 5.66
CA GLN A 98 -35.45 6.77 5.44
C GLN A 98 -34.77 7.37 6.68
N ASN A 99 -35.22 7.01 7.88
CA ASN A 99 -34.62 7.49 9.13
C ASN A 99 -33.17 7.04 9.32
N GLN A 100 -32.80 5.88 8.79
CA GLN A 100 -31.47 5.29 8.95
C GLN A 100 -30.59 5.37 7.70
N SER A 101 -31.16 5.61 6.51
CA SER A 101 -30.42 5.68 5.25
C SER A 101 -29.31 6.73 5.24
N LYS A 102 -29.49 7.84 5.97
CA LYS A 102 -28.46 8.88 6.15
C LYS A 102 -27.21 8.41 6.93
N ASN A 103 -27.33 7.32 7.69
CA ASN A 103 -26.23 6.75 8.47
C ASN A 103 -25.41 5.75 7.64
N ILE A 104 -25.94 5.30 6.50
CA ILE A 104 -25.22 4.45 5.56
C ILE A 104 -24.22 5.33 4.80
N PRO A 105 -22.92 5.02 4.84
CA PRO A 105 -21.90 5.81 4.15
C PRO A 105 -22.16 5.92 2.65
N ASP A 106 -21.84 7.08 2.09
CA ASP A 106 -21.84 7.28 0.66
C ASP A 106 -20.64 6.59 -0.01
N ILE A 107 -20.90 5.87 -1.10
CA ILE A 107 -19.91 5.07 -1.83
C ILE A 107 -18.80 5.97 -2.37
N ALA A 108 -19.15 7.11 -2.98
CA ALA A 108 -18.17 8.01 -3.58
C ALA A 108 -17.23 8.60 -2.50
N THR A 109 -17.80 8.93 -1.34
CA THR A 109 -17.04 9.43 -0.18
C THR A 109 -16.07 8.37 0.35
N VAL A 110 -16.55 7.14 0.58
CA VAL A 110 -15.72 6.02 1.07
C VAL A 110 -14.59 5.72 0.08
N ARG A 111 -14.89 5.65 -1.22
CA ARG A 111 -13.92 5.39 -2.28
C ARG A 111 -12.84 6.47 -2.34
N LYS A 112 -13.23 7.74 -2.23
CA LYS A 112 -12.30 8.87 -2.19
C LYS A 112 -11.33 8.75 -1.02
N THR A 113 -11.83 8.44 0.17
CA THR A 113 -11.01 8.28 1.38
C THR A 113 -10.02 7.12 1.23
N LEU A 114 -10.48 5.95 0.77
CA LEU A 114 -9.61 4.78 0.59
C LEU A 114 -8.53 5.01 -0.46
N ASN A 115 -8.88 5.65 -1.58
CA ASN A 115 -7.88 6.03 -2.60
C ASN A 115 -6.85 7.00 -2.03
N ALA A 116 -7.25 7.95 -1.17
CA ALA A 116 -6.33 8.88 -0.52
C ALA A 116 -5.36 8.18 0.44
N CYS A 117 -5.79 7.11 1.13
CA CYS A 117 -4.91 6.30 1.97
C CYS A 117 -3.74 5.70 1.16
N ALA A 118 -4.02 5.14 -0.02
CA ALA A 118 -3.00 4.54 -0.88
C ALA A 118 -2.13 5.60 -1.60
N SER A 119 -2.75 6.64 -2.19
CA SER A 119 -2.02 7.64 -3.00
C SER A 119 -0.98 8.41 -2.19
N THR A 120 -1.26 8.65 -0.90
CA THR A 120 -0.32 9.31 0.00
C THR A 120 0.94 8.47 0.17
N ALA A 121 0.81 7.16 0.34
CA ALA A 121 1.96 6.26 0.40
C ALA A 121 2.67 6.19 -0.96
N GLU A 122 1.95 6.02 -2.07
CA GLU A 122 2.53 5.96 -3.42
C GLU A 122 3.45 7.15 -3.72
N SER A 123 3.05 8.36 -3.34
CA SER A 123 3.85 9.58 -3.56
C SER A 123 5.22 9.57 -2.87
N ASN A 124 5.40 8.76 -1.82
CA ASN A 124 6.62 8.72 -1.02
C ASN A 124 7.72 7.81 -1.59
N ILE A 125 7.42 6.89 -2.52
CA ILE A 125 8.38 5.86 -2.95
C ILE A 125 9.69 6.44 -3.52
N ASN A 126 9.61 7.54 -4.25
CA ASN A 126 10.79 8.20 -4.82
C ASN A 126 11.66 8.82 -3.71
N SER A 127 11.04 9.45 -2.72
CA SER A 127 11.73 9.99 -1.54
C SER A 127 12.44 8.88 -0.76
N ILE A 128 11.73 7.77 -0.52
CA ILE A 128 12.25 6.57 0.17
C ILE A 128 13.51 6.02 -0.53
N LEU A 129 13.52 5.99 -1.87
CA LEU A 129 14.61 5.41 -2.66
C LEU A 129 15.73 6.40 -3.03
N THR A 130 15.61 7.68 -2.69
CA THR A 130 16.50 8.74 -3.19
C THR A 130 17.97 8.47 -2.88
N ASN A 131 18.32 8.11 -1.65
CA ASN A 131 19.71 7.88 -1.27
C ASN A 131 20.33 6.68 -2.00
N ALA A 132 19.59 5.57 -2.10
CA ALA A 132 20.05 4.39 -2.84
C ALA A 132 20.20 4.68 -4.35
N GLN A 133 19.26 5.43 -4.93
CA GLN A 133 19.31 5.86 -6.33
C GLN A 133 20.54 6.76 -6.59
N ASN A 134 20.84 7.68 -5.67
CA ASN A 134 22.01 8.55 -5.77
C ASN A 134 23.32 7.75 -5.73
N THR A 135 23.44 6.78 -4.84
CA THR A 135 24.62 5.90 -4.78
C THR A 135 24.79 5.07 -6.06
N TYR A 136 23.70 4.53 -6.60
CA TYR A 136 23.72 3.85 -7.91
C TYR A 136 24.18 4.80 -9.02
N ASN A 137 23.65 6.02 -9.09
CA ASN A 137 24.02 7.01 -10.11
C ASN A 137 25.51 7.39 -9.99
N SER A 138 26.02 7.53 -8.76
CA SER A 138 27.44 7.78 -8.49
C SER A 138 28.33 6.64 -8.98
N LEU A 139 28.00 5.39 -8.66
CA LEU A 139 28.71 4.20 -9.15
C LEU A 139 28.73 4.14 -10.68
N LYS A 140 27.56 4.33 -11.31
CA LYS A 140 27.41 4.31 -12.77
C LYS A 140 28.27 5.39 -13.44
N SER A 141 28.22 6.61 -12.91
CA SER A 141 29.04 7.72 -13.40
C SER A 141 30.53 7.45 -13.21
N TYR A 142 30.92 6.87 -12.08
CA TYR A 142 32.33 6.56 -11.78
C TYR A 142 32.89 5.50 -12.74
N TYR A 143 32.12 4.46 -13.07
CA TYR A 143 32.53 3.46 -14.06
C TYR A 143 32.59 4.02 -15.48
N ALA A 144 31.63 4.85 -15.87
CA ALA A 144 31.60 5.43 -17.21
C ALA A 144 32.72 6.45 -17.46
N ASN A 145 33.06 7.24 -16.43
CA ASN A 145 33.94 8.40 -16.57
C ASN A 145 35.31 8.17 -15.93
N SER A 146 35.36 7.86 -14.63
CA SER A 146 36.62 7.78 -13.88
C SER A 146 37.47 6.59 -14.31
N LEU A 147 36.88 5.39 -14.45
CA LEU A 147 37.61 4.22 -14.91
C LEU A 147 38.19 4.45 -16.32
N LYS A 148 37.38 4.98 -17.24
CA LYS A 148 37.82 5.28 -18.61
C LYS A 148 39.01 6.25 -18.63
N ASN A 149 38.97 7.30 -17.80
CA ASN A 149 40.04 8.29 -17.71
C ASN A 149 41.31 7.68 -17.12
N LEU A 150 41.22 6.89 -16.04
CA LEU A 150 42.37 6.22 -15.43
C LEU A 150 43.07 5.28 -16.41
N LEU A 151 42.31 4.49 -17.17
CA LEU A 151 42.87 3.59 -18.18
C LEU A 151 43.56 4.37 -19.32
N ALA A 152 42.94 5.46 -19.78
CA ALA A 152 43.52 6.31 -20.82
C ALA A 152 44.81 7.03 -20.35
N ASP A 153 44.86 7.45 -19.09
CA ASP A 153 46.05 8.07 -18.50
C ASP A 153 47.21 7.08 -18.37
N CYS A 154 46.94 5.82 -18.01
CA CYS A 154 47.96 4.78 -17.99
C CYS A 154 48.58 4.57 -19.39
N LEU A 155 47.73 4.54 -20.43
CA LEU A 155 48.19 4.39 -21.81
C LEU A 155 49.07 5.58 -22.26
N LYS A 156 48.67 6.80 -21.90
CA LYS A 156 49.43 8.03 -22.23
C LYS A 156 50.78 8.10 -21.51
N ARG A 157 50.86 7.67 -20.26
CA ARG A 157 52.09 7.78 -19.44
C ARG A 157 53.12 6.71 -19.76
N TYR A 158 52.69 5.53 -20.21
CA TYR A 158 53.56 4.38 -20.44
C TYR A 158 53.33 3.74 -21.81
N PRO A 159 53.54 4.47 -22.92
CA PRO A 159 53.27 3.95 -24.27
C PRO A 159 54.18 2.76 -24.64
N ASP A 160 55.44 2.78 -24.20
CA ASP A 160 56.47 1.81 -24.63
C ASP A 160 56.90 0.85 -23.51
N SER A 161 56.35 0.99 -22.29
CA SER A 161 56.72 0.17 -21.13
C SER A 161 55.56 -0.69 -20.65
N LEU A 162 55.53 -1.94 -21.11
CA LEU A 162 54.49 -2.91 -20.77
C LEU A 162 54.43 -3.19 -19.25
N THR A 163 55.59 -3.23 -18.57
CA THR A 163 55.65 -3.43 -17.12
C THR A 163 55.03 -2.25 -16.36
N ASN A 164 55.41 -1.01 -16.69
CA ASN A 164 54.86 0.17 -16.01
C ASN A 164 53.38 0.39 -16.35
N TYR A 165 52.99 0.11 -17.59
CA TYR A 165 51.59 0.10 -18.02
C TYR A 165 50.78 -0.91 -17.20
N THR A 166 51.25 -2.15 -17.07
CA THR A 166 50.58 -3.21 -16.28
C THR A 166 50.39 -2.80 -14.82
N VAL A 167 51.42 -2.23 -14.18
CA VAL A 167 51.33 -1.74 -12.79
C VAL A 167 50.30 -0.62 -12.67
N CYS A 168 50.29 0.32 -13.63
CA CYS A 168 49.32 1.42 -13.65
C CYS A 168 47.88 0.91 -13.79
N ILE A 169 47.62 -0.04 -14.68
CA ILE A 169 46.28 -0.62 -14.89
C ILE A 169 45.78 -1.31 -13.62
N LYS A 170 46.65 -2.09 -12.94
CA LYS A 170 46.29 -2.71 -11.65
C LYS A 170 45.91 -1.66 -10.60
N GLN A 171 46.71 -0.60 -10.46
CA GLN A 171 46.40 0.50 -9.52
C GLN A 171 45.10 1.22 -9.87
N ALA A 172 44.82 1.45 -11.15
CA ALA A 172 43.57 2.04 -11.61
C ALA A 172 42.36 1.17 -11.21
N ILE A 173 42.46 -0.14 -11.45
CA ILE A 173 41.41 -1.11 -11.08
C ILE A 173 41.27 -1.23 -9.57
N ASP A 174 42.35 -1.27 -8.79
CA ASP A 174 42.31 -1.32 -7.33
C ASP A 174 41.63 -0.06 -6.73
N THR A 175 41.89 1.11 -7.33
CA THR A 175 41.22 2.37 -6.96
C THR A 175 39.72 2.27 -7.21
N VAL A 176 39.31 1.75 -8.37
CA VAL A 176 37.89 1.58 -8.73
C VAL A 176 37.22 0.52 -7.85
N ASN A 177 37.91 -0.56 -7.52
CA ASN A 177 37.44 -1.60 -6.61
C ASN A 177 37.20 -1.05 -5.21
N THR A 178 38.13 -0.24 -4.69
CA THR A 178 37.99 0.42 -3.38
C THR A 178 36.76 1.33 -3.34
N TYR A 179 36.59 2.16 -4.38
CA TYR A 179 35.40 3.02 -4.51
C TYR A 179 34.11 2.20 -4.60
N THR A 180 34.13 1.11 -5.38
CA THR A 180 33.02 0.18 -5.56
C THR A 180 32.58 -0.44 -4.23
N ILE A 181 33.51 -1.01 -3.47
CA ILE A 181 33.21 -1.69 -2.21
C ILE A 181 32.58 -0.71 -1.21
N SER A 182 33.14 0.50 -1.10
CA SER A 182 32.62 1.53 -0.20
C SER A 182 31.19 1.95 -0.57
N ASN A 183 30.94 2.24 -1.85
CA ASN A 183 29.62 2.65 -2.32
C ASN A 183 28.61 1.49 -2.30
N GLN A 184 29.02 0.25 -2.55
CA GLN A 184 28.14 -0.91 -2.41
C GLN A 184 27.66 -1.08 -0.97
N LYS A 185 28.55 -0.87 0.00
CA LYS A 185 28.16 -0.88 1.42
C LYS A 185 27.10 0.18 1.72
N ASN A 186 27.32 1.42 1.26
CA ASN A 186 26.37 2.51 1.43
C ASN A 186 25.02 2.20 0.73
N PHE A 187 25.06 1.67 -0.50
CA PHE A 187 23.88 1.26 -1.24
C PHE A 187 23.08 0.23 -0.45
N ASN A 188 23.72 -0.83 0.04
CA ASN A 188 23.05 -1.86 0.84
C ASN A 188 22.42 -1.29 2.11
N THR A 189 23.12 -0.38 2.80
CA THR A 189 22.56 0.32 3.98
C THR A 189 21.32 1.15 3.61
N TYR A 190 21.37 1.93 2.53
CA TYR A 190 20.22 2.72 2.08
C TYR A 190 19.06 1.88 1.58
N ILE A 191 19.32 0.73 0.95
CA ILE A 191 18.29 -0.24 0.58
C ILE A 191 17.58 -0.79 1.81
N GLN A 192 18.30 -1.12 2.88
CA GLN A 192 17.66 -1.60 4.11
C GLN A 192 16.84 -0.49 4.79
N GLN A 193 17.36 0.73 4.85
CA GLN A 193 16.61 1.87 5.36
C GLN A 193 15.34 2.14 4.52
N ALA A 194 15.46 2.03 3.20
CA ALA A 194 14.34 2.20 2.28
C ALA A 194 13.27 1.14 2.50
N LYS A 195 13.64 -0.13 2.72
CA LYS A 195 12.70 -1.21 3.07
C LYS A 195 11.94 -0.90 4.35
N CYS A 196 12.64 -0.53 5.42
CA CYS A 196 11.97 -0.16 6.68
C CYS A 196 11.02 1.03 6.52
N ALA A 197 11.45 2.07 5.80
CA ALA A 197 10.61 3.24 5.53
C ALA A 197 9.40 2.89 4.67
N ALA A 198 9.58 2.03 3.66
CA ALA A 198 8.52 1.49 2.84
C ALA A 198 7.48 0.74 3.69
N ASP A 199 7.91 -0.17 4.56
CA ASP A 199 7.02 -0.93 5.44
C ASP A 199 6.21 -0.03 6.37
N ILE A 200 6.83 0.99 6.96
CA ILE A 200 6.13 1.98 7.78
C ILE A 200 5.03 2.69 6.97
N ARG A 201 5.32 3.13 5.74
CA ARG A 201 4.33 3.81 4.90
C ARG A 201 3.22 2.88 4.43
N ILE A 202 3.54 1.62 4.12
CA ILE A 202 2.55 0.59 3.78
C ILE A 202 1.61 0.38 4.98
N ASN A 203 2.14 0.19 6.18
CA ASN A 203 1.34 -0.01 7.39
C ASN A 203 0.43 1.19 7.67
N GLN A 204 0.94 2.41 7.56
CA GLN A 204 0.13 3.63 7.71
C GLN A 204 -1.04 3.70 6.70
N ALA A 205 -0.79 3.32 5.45
CA ALA A 205 -1.84 3.27 4.43
C ALA A 205 -2.89 2.19 4.77
N TRP A 206 -2.45 1.03 5.26
CA TRP A 206 -3.32 -0.05 5.70
C TRP A 206 -4.16 0.31 6.93
N GLU A 207 -3.57 0.97 7.92
CA GLU A 207 -4.30 1.45 9.10
C GLU A 207 -5.40 2.46 8.72
N CYS A 208 -5.08 3.40 7.83
CA CYS A 208 -6.04 4.34 7.25
C CYS A 208 -7.18 3.62 6.52
N ALA A 209 -6.84 2.65 5.67
CA ALA A 209 -7.82 1.89 4.90
C ALA A 209 -8.71 1.03 5.80
N PHE A 210 -8.11 0.29 6.73
CA PHE A 210 -8.82 -0.55 7.69
C PHE A 210 -9.77 0.26 8.56
N GLY A 211 -9.34 1.41 9.08
CA GLY A 211 -10.20 2.30 9.86
C GLY A 211 -11.44 2.74 9.08
N THR A 212 -11.27 3.08 7.80
CA THR A 212 -12.37 3.48 6.92
C THR A 212 -13.32 2.32 6.62
N ILE A 213 -12.78 1.13 6.33
CA ILE A 213 -13.58 -0.07 6.04
C ILE A 213 -14.38 -0.49 7.28
N TYR A 214 -13.72 -0.54 8.43
CA TYR A 214 -14.35 -0.93 9.69
C TYR A 214 -15.48 0.03 10.08
N ASP A 215 -15.23 1.34 10.06
CA ASP A 215 -16.25 2.35 10.36
C ASP A 215 -17.44 2.27 9.39
N SER A 216 -17.15 2.07 8.10
CA SER A 216 -18.20 1.93 7.09
C SER A 216 -19.06 0.69 7.32
N ALA A 217 -18.43 -0.46 7.55
CA ALA A 217 -19.12 -1.72 7.81
C ALA A 217 -19.95 -1.66 9.10
N ALA A 218 -19.41 -1.05 10.17
CA ALA A 218 -20.11 -0.87 11.43
C ALA A 218 -21.36 0.01 11.27
N LYS A 219 -21.26 1.11 10.54
CA LYS A 219 -22.40 2.01 10.24
C LYS A 219 -23.48 1.31 9.43
N VAL A 220 -23.11 0.54 8.40
CA VAL A 220 -24.05 -0.26 7.61
C VAL A 220 -24.75 -1.28 8.49
N GLY A 221 -24.00 -2.07 9.26
CA GLY A 221 -24.56 -3.09 10.15
C GLY A 221 -25.51 -2.51 11.20
N ALA A 222 -25.13 -1.38 11.81
CA ALA A 222 -25.99 -0.68 12.77
C ALA A 222 -27.26 -0.15 12.12
N ALA A 223 -27.17 0.50 10.96
CA ALA A 223 -28.31 1.04 10.23
C ALA A 223 -29.28 -0.08 9.83
N LEU A 224 -28.78 -1.17 9.23
CA LEU A 224 -29.60 -2.32 8.83
C LEU A 224 -30.30 -2.96 10.02
N ARG A 225 -29.61 -3.14 11.15
CA ARG A 225 -30.22 -3.69 12.37
C ARG A 225 -31.36 -2.81 12.89
N VAL A 226 -31.15 -1.49 12.96
CA VAL A 226 -32.18 -0.56 13.44
C VAL A 226 -33.38 -0.52 12.49
N ILE A 227 -33.16 -0.66 11.17
CA ILE A 227 -34.24 -0.80 10.19
C ILE A 227 -35.02 -2.09 10.44
N ASP A 228 -34.34 -3.23 10.56
CA ASP A 228 -34.97 -4.53 10.80
C ASP A 228 -35.76 -4.52 12.13
N ASP A 229 -35.19 -3.97 13.20
CA ASP A 229 -35.86 -3.79 14.51
C ASP A 229 -37.11 -2.89 14.38
N CYS A 230 -37.03 -1.79 13.61
CA CYS A 230 -38.15 -0.88 13.36
C CYS A 230 -39.30 -1.58 12.62
N ILE A 231 -38.97 -2.36 11.59
CA ILE A 231 -39.95 -3.13 10.82
C ILE A 231 -40.62 -4.19 11.70
N GLN A 232 -39.85 -4.94 12.48
CA GLN A 232 -40.41 -5.98 13.37
C GLN A 232 -41.32 -5.39 14.45
N ASN A 233 -40.98 -4.21 14.99
CA ASN A 233 -41.79 -3.54 16.01
C ASN A 233 -43.14 -3.03 15.49
N GLN A 234 -43.37 -3.00 14.17
CA GLN A 234 -44.71 -2.79 13.61
C GLN A 234 -45.68 -3.82 14.19
N LEU A 235 -45.28 -5.09 14.30
CA LEU A 235 -46.15 -6.16 14.82
C LEU A 235 -46.43 -6.02 16.31
N THR A 236 -45.51 -5.42 17.07
CA THR A 236 -45.62 -5.25 18.53
C THR A 236 -46.47 -4.03 18.91
N CYS A 237 -46.51 -2.98 18.07
CA CYS A 237 -47.24 -1.74 18.36
C CYS A 237 -48.45 -1.48 17.45
N ALA A 238 -48.53 -2.07 16.26
CA ALA A 238 -49.67 -1.88 15.34
C ALA A 238 -50.89 -2.75 15.67
N SER A 239 -50.82 -3.62 16.69
CA SER A 239 -51.96 -4.44 17.13
C SER A 239 -52.87 -3.76 18.14
N VAL A 240 -52.62 -2.51 18.55
CA VAL A 240 -53.54 -1.80 19.46
C VAL A 240 -54.42 -0.84 18.66
N ALA A 241 -55.42 -1.40 17.99
CA ALA A 241 -56.60 -0.63 17.60
C ALA A 241 -57.32 -0.21 18.89
N CYS A 242 -56.94 0.93 19.47
CA CYS A 242 -57.69 1.61 20.54
C CYS A 242 -58.97 2.23 19.95
N THR A 243 -59.86 1.43 19.37
CA THR A 243 -61.11 1.93 18.76
C THR A 243 -62.35 1.67 19.62
N THR A 244 -62.21 0.99 20.75
CA THR A 244 -63.23 0.95 21.80
C THR A 244 -62.55 1.09 23.15
N SER A 245 -62.66 2.26 23.78
CA SER A 245 -62.11 2.51 25.11
C SER A 245 -62.59 1.42 26.07
N CYS A 246 -61.67 0.77 26.75
CA CYS A 246 -62.06 -0.21 27.75
C CYS A 246 -62.67 0.52 28.95
N ARG A 247 -63.75 -0.03 29.51
CA ARG A 247 -64.38 0.51 30.73
C ARG A 247 -63.40 0.56 31.90
N ASN A 248 -62.54 -0.46 32.01
CA ASN A 248 -61.48 -0.49 33.00
C ASN A 248 -60.22 0.08 32.37
N HIS A 249 -59.80 1.25 32.83
CA HIS A 249 -58.53 1.82 32.42
C HIS A 249 -57.67 2.14 33.63
N MET A 250 -56.37 1.97 33.49
CA MET A 250 -55.39 2.45 34.46
C MET A 250 -54.61 3.59 33.83
N VAL A 251 -54.27 4.60 34.64
CA VAL A 251 -53.45 5.72 34.19
C VAL A 251 -52.07 5.60 34.82
N ILE A 252 -51.05 5.42 33.99
CA ILE A 252 -49.65 5.49 34.41
C ILE A 252 -49.22 6.95 34.26
N ASN A 253 -48.82 7.56 35.38
CA ASN A 253 -48.28 8.91 35.41
C ASN A 253 -46.76 8.84 35.33
N PHE A 254 -46.16 9.49 34.32
CA PHE A 254 -44.69 9.52 34.18
C PHE A 254 -43.98 10.21 35.34
N THR A 255 -44.68 11.05 36.10
CA THR A 255 -44.11 11.76 37.27
C THR A 255 -43.90 10.87 38.51
N GLN A 256 -44.43 9.64 38.51
CA GLN A 256 -44.28 8.68 39.61
C GLN A 256 -43.31 7.52 39.31
N ASN A 257 -42.71 7.48 38.12
CA ASN A 257 -41.73 6.47 37.76
C ASN A 257 -40.32 7.00 38.01
N ASP A 258 -39.61 6.30 38.89
CA ASP A 258 -38.16 6.39 39.02
C ASP A 258 -37.52 5.95 37.68
N PHE A 259 -37.04 6.91 36.87
CA PHE A 259 -36.42 6.65 35.57
C PHE A 259 -35.16 5.75 35.64
N LEU A 260 -34.73 5.39 36.84
CA LEU A 260 -33.62 4.46 37.09
C LEU A 260 -34.06 2.99 37.20
N ASN A 261 -35.36 2.69 37.30
CA ASN A 261 -35.84 1.33 37.49
C ASN A 261 -36.45 0.78 36.20
N ALA A 262 -35.79 -0.22 35.59
CA ALA A 262 -36.20 -0.84 34.33
C ALA A 262 -37.47 -1.72 34.44
N THR A 263 -38.14 -1.73 35.60
CA THR A 263 -39.32 -2.55 35.86
C THR A 263 -40.48 -1.71 36.38
N ILE A 264 -41.62 -1.81 35.70
CA ILE A 264 -42.90 -1.18 36.10
C ILE A 264 -43.65 -2.21 36.96
N LYS A 265 -44.32 -1.77 38.04
CA LYS A 265 -45.18 -2.64 38.84
C LYS A 265 -46.22 -3.32 37.93
N ASN A 266 -46.41 -4.62 38.10
CA ASN A 266 -47.33 -5.40 37.27
C ASN A 266 -48.74 -4.80 37.34
N PRO A 267 -49.26 -4.24 36.24
CA PRO A 267 -50.57 -3.60 36.19
C PRO A 267 -51.74 -4.57 36.42
N PHE A 268 -51.49 -5.87 36.28
CA PHE A 268 -52.48 -6.93 36.42
C PHE A 268 -52.53 -7.53 37.84
N PHE A 269 -51.73 -7.03 38.78
CA PHE A 269 -51.68 -7.57 40.12
C PHE A 269 -52.95 -7.23 40.92
N GLY A 270 -53.68 -8.26 41.39
CA GLY A 270 -54.90 -8.11 42.18
C GLY A 270 -56.20 -7.94 41.38
N LEU A 271 -56.16 -8.15 40.07
CA LEU A 271 -57.35 -8.10 39.22
C LEU A 271 -58.19 -9.37 39.32
N ASP A 272 -59.51 -9.20 39.40
CA ASP A 272 -60.48 -10.29 39.32
C ASP A 272 -60.53 -10.84 37.89
N SER A 273 -60.53 -12.16 37.77
CA SER A 273 -60.75 -12.95 36.54
C SER A 273 -61.97 -12.52 35.70
N LYS A 274 -62.90 -11.73 36.26
CA LYS A 274 -64.10 -11.21 35.58
C LYS A 274 -63.87 -9.93 34.77
N ILE A 275 -62.66 -9.37 34.78
CA ILE A 275 -62.34 -8.15 34.03
C ILE A 275 -62.16 -8.49 32.54
N GLY A 276 -63.18 -8.19 31.73
CA GLY A 276 -63.21 -8.54 30.30
C GLY A 276 -62.29 -7.70 29.40
N CYS A 277 -61.83 -6.54 29.87
CA CYS A 277 -60.78 -5.75 29.22
C CYS A 277 -60.08 -4.85 30.26
N MET A 278 -58.85 -4.46 29.98
CA MET A 278 -58.14 -3.38 30.67
C MET A 278 -57.34 -2.55 29.67
N GLU A 279 -57.48 -1.22 29.73
CA GLU A 279 -56.72 -0.27 28.91
C GLU A 279 -55.69 0.48 29.75
N MET A 280 -54.44 0.52 29.30
CA MET A 280 -53.38 1.29 29.97
C MET A 280 -53.22 2.63 29.26
N LYS A 281 -53.46 3.72 29.99
CA LYS A 281 -53.32 5.09 29.48
C LYS A 281 -52.10 5.74 30.11
N PHE A 282 -51.26 6.34 29.28
CA PHE A 282 -50.12 7.12 29.75
C PHE A 282 -50.55 8.59 29.82
N LYS A 283 -50.40 9.20 31.00
CA LYS A 283 -50.67 10.63 31.19
C LYS A 283 -49.34 11.35 31.32
N ASN A 284 -49.10 12.26 30.38
CA ASN A 284 -48.03 13.25 30.45
C ASN A 284 -48.23 14.19 31.65
#